data_AF-A0A7V8NWC5-F1
#
_entry.id   AF-A0A7V8NWC5-F1
#
_cell.length_a   1.000
_cell.length_b   1.000
_cell.length_c   1.000
_cell.angle_alpha   90.00
_cell.angle_beta   90.00
_cell.angle_gamma   90.00
#
_symmetry.space_group_name_H-M   'P 1'
#
loop_
_entity.id
_entity.type
_entity.pdbx_description
1 polymer ?
#
loop_
_entity_poly.entity_id
_entity_poly.type
_entity_poly.pdbx_seq_one_letter_code
_entity_poly.pdbx_strand_id
1 'polypeptide(L)'
;IGTCKDGCDLDTTAKDMIHAYRQIILRAHSQSIRVYGATITPFGGSFYATPGTERARQAVNHWIRTSGSFDAVIDFDAATRDPDHPSNLSAKVDSGDHLHPADPGYKMMADSVDLNLFAN
;
A
#
# COMPACT_ATOMS: atom_id res chain seq x y z
N ILE A 1 -9.49 -2.53 -5.27
CA ILE A 1 -8.82 -1.50 -6.10
C ILE A 1 -8.28 -2.11 -7.39
N GLY A 2 -7.34 -3.07 -7.35
CA GLY A 2 -6.78 -3.68 -8.56
C GLY A 2 -7.78 -4.46 -9.43
N THR A 3 -8.80 -5.10 -8.86
CA THR A 3 -9.73 -5.96 -9.64
C THR A 3 -11.03 -5.29 -10.05
N CYS A 4 -11.22 -4.00 -9.75
CA CYS A 4 -12.44 -3.30 -10.15
C CYS A 4 -12.49 -3.09 -11.66
N LYS A 5 -13.34 -3.87 -12.33
CA LYS A 5 -13.73 -3.64 -13.72
C LYS A 5 -14.92 -2.67 -13.78
N ASP A 6 -15.29 -2.27 -15.01
CA ASP A 6 -16.33 -1.26 -15.30
C ASP A 6 -17.55 -1.33 -14.36
N GLY A 7 -17.99 -0.17 -13.85
CA GLY A 7 -19.17 -0.03 -12.98
C GLY A 7 -18.88 -0.04 -11.47
N CYS A 8 -17.63 -0.29 -11.05
CA CYS A 8 -17.22 -0.11 -9.65
C CYS A 8 -17.20 1.37 -9.23
N ASP A 9 -17.82 1.68 -8.09
CA ASP A 9 -17.52 2.89 -7.33
C ASP A 9 -16.21 2.69 -6.55
N LEU A 10 -15.12 3.27 -7.06
CA LEU A 10 -13.79 3.17 -6.49
C LEU A 10 -13.63 3.92 -5.17
N ASP A 11 -14.45 4.94 -4.92
CA ASP A 11 -14.45 5.67 -3.65
C ASP A 11 -15.12 4.81 -2.57
N THR A 12 -16.23 4.16 -2.91
CA THR A 12 -16.85 3.15 -2.03
C THR A 12 -15.91 1.98 -1.80
N THR A 13 -15.25 1.48 -2.84
CA THR A 13 -14.24 0.41 -2.72
C THR A 13 -13.10 0.78 -1.76
N ALA A 14 -12.60 2.02 -1.82
CA ALA A 14 -11.57 2.50 -0.90
C ALA A 14 -12.08 2.54 0.56
N LYS A 15 -13.30 3.03 0.78
CA LYS A 15 -13.94 3.04 2.10
C LYS A 15 -14.12 1.63 2.65
N ASP A 16 -14.62 0.70 1.85
CA ASP A 16 -14.83 -0.69 2.24
C ASP A 16 -13.52 -1.37 2.63
N MET A 17 -12.44 -1.08 1.89
CA MET A 17 -11.11 -1.61 2.23
C MET A 17 -10.58 -1.04 3.55
N ILE A 18 -10.78 0.25 3.81
CA ILE A 18 -10.48 0.89 5.11
C ILE A 18 -11.30 0.26 6.24
N HIS A 19 -12.60 0.01 6.03
CA HIS A 19 -13.45 -0.66 7.00
C HIS A 19 -12.96 -2.08 7.29
N ALA A 20 -12.58 -2.83 6.25
CA ALA A 20 -12.00 -4.17 6.40
C ALA A 20 -10.70 -4.15 7.20
N TYR A 21 -9.79 -3.19 6.93
CA TYR A 21 -8.57 -3.03 7.74
C TYR A 21 -8.88 -2.76 9.21
N ARG A 22 -9.82 -1.86 9.53
CA ARG A 22 -10.24 -1.62 10.92
C ARG A 22 -10.74 -2.89 11.60
N GLN A 23 -11.50 -3.72 10.91
CA GLN A 23 -11.99 -4.99 11.45
C GLN A 23 -10.86 -5.98 11.72
N ILE A 24 -9.87 -6.08 10.83
CA ILE A 24 -8.70 -6.94 11.01
C ILE A 24 -7.87 -6.47 12.22
N ILE A 25 -7.60 -5.17 12.29
CA ILE A 25 -6.85 -4.54 13.40
C ILE A 25 -7.54 -4.83 14.74
N LEU A 26 -8.85 -4.55 14.84
CA LEU A 26 -9.63 -4.80 16.05
C LEU A 26 -9.55 -6.27 16.51
N ARG A 27 -9.67 -7.21 15.56
CA ARG A 27 -9.60 -8.65 15.86
C ARG A 27 -8.20 -9.05 16.33
N ALA A 28 -7.15 -8.56 15.68
CA ALA A 28 -5.77 -8.83 16.08
C ALA A 28 -5.46 -8.26 17.48
N HIS A 29 -5.84 -7.01 17.74
CA HIS A 29 -5.67 -6.38 19.05
C HIS A 29 -6.44 -7.10 20.16
N SER A 30 -7.63 -7.65 19.88
CA SER A 30 -8.37 -8.47 20.86
C SER A 30 -7.64 -9.77 21.26
N GLN A 31 -6.63 -10.17 20.49
CA GLN A 31 -5.74 -11.30 20.76
C GLN A 31 -4.34 -10.85 21.16
N SER A 32 -4.14 -9.57 21.52
CA SER A 32 -2.83 -8.98 21.85
C SER A 32 -1.78 -9.10 20.73
N ILE A 33 -2.21 -9.15 19.47
CA ILE A 33 -1.34 -9.20 18.30
C ILE A 33 -1.12 -7.78 17.77
N ARG A 34 0.14 -7.34 17.67
CA ARG A 34 0.53 -6.08 17.01
C ARG A 34 0.28 -6.16 15.50
N VAL A 35 -0.17 -5.07 14.90
CA VAL A 35 -0.44 -4.93 13.47
C VAL A 35 0.30 -3.74 12.90
N TYR A 36 1.23 -4.01 11.98
CA TYR A 36 1.93 -2.97 11.22
C TYR A 36 1.28 -2.79 9.85
N GLY A 37 0.92 -1.55 9.52
CA GLY A 37 0.32 -1.20 8.24
C GLY A 37 1.38 -0.99 7.19
N ALA A 38 1.13 -1.43 5.96
CA ALA A 38 1.98 -1.15 4.82
C ALA A 38 1.17 -0.43 3.74
N THR A 39 1.70 0.68 3.22
CA THR A 39 1.05 1.40 2.11
C THR A 39 1.09 0.57 0.83
N ILE A 40 0.06 0.71 0.00
CA ILE A 40 -0.05 0.08 -1.31
C ILE A 40 0.94 0.73 -2.27
N THR A 41 1.81 -0.07 -2.89
CA THR A 41 2.81 0.40 -3.87
C THR A 41 2.15 1.04 -5.08
N PRO A 42 2.85 1.92 -5.82
CA PRO A 42 2.35 2.46 -7.07
C PRO A 42 2.18 1.36 -8.13
N PHE A 43 1.22 1.55 -9.04
CA PHE A 43 0.95 0.61 -10.15
C PHE A 43 0.46 1.32 -11.42
N GLY A 44 0.79 2.61 -11.58
CA GLY A 44 0.25 3.51 -12.60
C GLY A 44 0.60 3.16 -14.06
N GLY A 45 1.60 2.30 -14.30
CA GLY A 45 1.91 1.77 -15.63
C GLY A 45 1.25 0.42 -15.93
N SER A 46 0.59 -0.21 -14.95
CA SER A 46 0.01 -1.54 -15.11
C SER A 46 -1.36 -1.49 -15.81
N PHE A 47 -1.85 -2.64 -16.25
CA PHE A 47 -3.19 -2.77 -16.84
C PHE A 47 -4.34 -2.50 -15.86
N TYR A 48 -4.06 -2.36 -14.55
CA TYR A 48 -5.03 -1.95 -13.53
C TYR A 48 -5.10 -0.43 -13.33
N ALA A 49 -4.18 0.32 -13.95
CA ALA A 49 -4.07 1.75 -13.77
C ALA A 49 -5.20 2.50 -14.46
N THR A 50 -5.94 3.28 -13.69
CA THR A 50 -6.86 4.30 -14.15
C THR A 50 -6.75 5.50 -13.21
N PRO A 51 -7.20 6.70 -13.62
CA PRO A 51 -7.26 7.83 -12.70
C PRO A 51 -8.07 7.53 -11.42
N GLY A 52 -9.09 6.68 -11.53
CA GLY A 52 -9.90 6.27 -10.38
C GLY A 52 -9.15 5.33 -9.42
N THR A 53 -8.41 4.35 -9.95
CA THR A 53 -7.68 3.40 -9.09
C THR A 53 -6.52 4.07 -8.38
N GLU A 54 -5.86 5.05 -9.01
CA GLU A 54 -4.85 5.88 -8.35
C GLU A 54 -5.46 6.75 -7.24
N ARG A 55 -6.60 7.42 -7.47
CA ARG A 55 -7.29 8.17 -6.42
C ARG A 55 -7.67 7.28 -5.23
N ALA A 56 -8.22 6.10 -5.49
CA ALA A 56 -8.56 5.13 -4.45
C ALA A 56 -7.31 4.67 -3.68
N ARG A 57 -6.21 4.36 -4.39
CA ARG A 57 -4.93 3.99 -3.77
C ARG A 57 -4.41 5.10 -2.84
N GLN A 58 -4.43 6.35 -3.30
CA GLN A 58 -4.02 7.51 -2.51
C GLN A 58 -4.91 7.72 -1.28
N ALA A 59 -6.23 7.56 -1.41
CA ALA A 59 -7.16 7.68 -0.29
C ALA A 59 -6.86 6.65 0.80
N VAL A 60 -6.62 5.40 0.40
CA VAL A 60 -6.28 4.32 1.35
C VAL A 60 -4.90 4.53 1.96
N ASN A 61 -3.90 4.88 1.16
CA ASN A 61 -2.55 5.15 1.66
C ASN A 61 -2.51 6.36 2.61
N HIS A 62 -3.29 7.40 2.32
CA HIS A 62 -3.45 8.52 3.25
C HIS A 62 -4.00 8.04 4.59
N TRP A 63 -5.08 7.26 4.58
CA TRP A 63 -5.65 6.70 5.80
C TRP A 63 -4.66 5.79 6.56
N ILE A 64 -3.91 4.93 5.86
CA ILE A 64 -2.87 4.09 6.48
C ILE A 64 -1.87 4.95 7.25
N ARG A 65 -1.40 6.05 6.65
CA ARG A 65 -0.40 6.94 7.25
C ARG A 65 -0.91 7.77 8.42
N THR A 66 -2.14 8.27 8.33
CA THR A 66 -2.61 9.36 9.22
C THR A 66 -3.60 8.91 10.29
N SER A 67 -4.23 7.74 10.13
CA SER A 67 -5.32 7.32 11.02
C SER A 67 -4.89 6.96 12.44
N GLY A 68 -3.62 6.63 12.66
CA GLY A 68 -3.14 6.04 13.92
C GLY A 68 -3.79 4.68 14.25
N SER A 69 -4.39 4.00 13.26
CA SER A 69 -5.06 2.72 13.49
C SER A 69 -4.08 1.54 13.61
N PHE A 70 -2.89 1.66 13.02
CA PHE A 70 -1.84 0.63 13.10
C PHE A 70 -0.85 0.96 14.22
N ASP A 71 -0.21 -0.07 14.77
CA ASP A 71 0.85 0.09 15.79
C ASP A 71 2.11 0.75 15.23
N ALA A 72 2.35 0.57 13.92
CA ALA A 72 3.36 1.27 13.13
C ALA A 72 3.00 1.22 11.64
N VAL A 73 3.61 2.08 10.83
CA VAL A 73 3.40 2.13 9.37
C VAL A 73 4.74 2.00 8.64
N ILE A 74 4.78 1.13 7.64
CA ILE A 74 5.89 0.94 6.72
C ILE A 74 5.48 1.50 5.35
N ASP A 75 6.16 2.56 4.91
CA ASP A 75 5.78 3.31 3.70
C ASP A 75 6.42 2.72 2.44
N PHE A 76 5.91 1.55 2.00
CA PHE A 76 6.34 0.93 0.75
C PHE A 76 6.04 1.77 -0.49
N ASP A 77 5.03 2.64 -0.47
CA ASP A 77 4.77 3.57 -1.57
C ASP A 77 5.94 4.54 -1.73
N ALA A 78 6.38 5.17 -0.64
CA ALA A 78 7.56 6.03 -0.65
C ALA A 78 8.84 5.28 -1.01
N ALA A 79 9.00 4.04 -0.54
CA ALA A 79 10.20 3.23 -0.80
C ALA A 79 10.33 2.78 -2.26
N THR A 80 9.21 2.66 -2.98
CA THR A 80 9.19 2.01 -4.31
C THR A 80 8.89 2.95 -5.47
N ARG A 81 8.28 4.11 -5.22
CA ARG A 81 7.83 5.03 -6.26
C ARG A 81 8.97 5.67 -7.03
N ASP A 82 8.70 5.94 -8.30
CA ASP A 82 9.50 6.85 -9.12
C ASP A 82 9.37 8.28 -8.55
N PRO A 83 10.47 8.98 -8.23
CA PRO A 83 10.41 10.33 -7.68
C PRO A 83 9.85 11.37 -8.67
N ASP A 84 10.04 11.15 -9.98
CA ASP A 84 9.56 12.04 -11.03
C ASP A 84 8.13 11.66 -11.45
N HIS A 85 7.74 10.39 -11.28
CA HIS A 85 6.41 9.87 -11.58
C HIS A 85 5.82 9.06 -10.41
N PRO A 86 5.36 9.71 -9.31
CA PRO A 86 4.99 9.03 -8.06
C PRO A 86 3.87 7.98 -8.15
N SER A 87 3.12 7.93 -9.26
CA SER A 87 2.14 6.88 -9.53
C SER A 87 2.75 5.57 -10.04
N ASN A 88 4.03 5.55 -10.38
CA ASN A 88 4.73 4.42 -11.00
C ASN A 88 5.79 3.84 -10.07
N LEU A 89 6.06 2.54 -10.22
CA LEU A 89 7.27 1.95 -9.64
C LEU A 89 8.49 2.59 -10.30
N SER A 90 9.53 2.86 -9.51
CA SER A 90 10.81 3.28 -10.09
C SER A 90 11.39 2.15 -10.95
N ALA A 91 12.16 2.50 -11.98
CA ALA A 91 12.76 1.51 -12.89
C ALA A 91 13.68 0.49 -12.19
N LYS A 92 14.21 0.80 -11.00
CA LYS A 92 15.02 -0.14 -10.19
C LYS A 92 14.16 -1.17 -9.45
N VAL A 93 12.91 -0.82 -9.18
CA VAL A 93 11.96 -1.66 -8.44
C VAL A 93 11.15 -2.50 -9.40
N ASP A 94 10.70 -1.94 -10.52
CA ASP A 94 9.78 -2.58 -11.46
C ASP A 94 10.36 -3.85 -12.10
N SER A 95 9.56 -4.92 -12.14
CA SER A 95 9.87 -6.15 -12.88
C SER A 95 9.68 -6.03 -14.40
N GLY A 96 9.07 -4.93 -14.85
CA GLY A 96 8.71 -4.66 -16.24
C GLY A 96 7.22 -4.81 -16.52
N ASP A 97 6.43 -5.24 -15.54
CA ASP A 97 4.96 -5.32 -15.64
C ASP A 97 4.24 -4.12 -15.00
N HIS A 98 5.01 -3.19 -14.42
CA HIS A 98 4.54 -1.97 -13.76
C HIS A 98 3.63 -2.20 -12.55
N LEU A 99 3.67 -3.41 -11.97
CA LEU A 99 2.83 -3.83 -10.85
C LEU A 99 3.63 -4.52 -9.75
N HIS A 100 4.50 -5.45 -10.13
CA HIS A 100 5.28 -6.25 -9.19
C HIS A 100 6.73 -5.78 -9.13
N PRO A 101 7.31 -5.68 -7.91
CA PRO A 101 8.74 -5.50 -7.76
C PRO A 101 9.54 -6.69 -8.34
N ALA A 102 10.71 -6.41 -8.93
CA ALA A 102 11.77 -7.39 -9.13
C ALA A 102 12.56 -7.61 -7.83
N ASP A 103 13.52 -8.53 -7.84
CA ASP A 103 14.37 -8.83 -6.68
C ASP A 103 15.00 -7.59 -6.02
N PRO A 104 15.58 -6.61 -6.78
CA PRO A 104 16.11 -5.40 -6.17
C PRO A 104 15.03 -4.55 -5.50
N GLY A 105 13.80 -4.55 -6.05
CA GLY A 105 12.65 -3.86 -5.51
C GLY A 105 12.17 -4.47 -4.19
N TYR A 106 12.09 -5.80 -4.10
CA TYR A 106 11.80 -6.48 -2.84
C TYR A 106 12.88 -6.23 -1.78
N LYS A 107 14.16 -6.17 -2.20
CA LYS A 107 15.25 -5.77 -1.30
C LYS A 107 15.05 -4.33 -0.78
N MET A 108 14.70 -3.39 -1.64
CA MET A 108 14.43 -2.00 -1.22
C MET A 108 13.25 -1.92 -0.23
N MET A 109 12.19 -2.72 -0.44
CA MET A 109 11.10 -2.83 0.52
C MET A 109 11.57 -3.38 1.85
N ALA A 110 12.37 -4.45 1.85
CA ALA A 110 12.93 -5.03 3.08
C ALA A 110 13.82 -4.04 3.84
N ASP A 111 14.69 -3.31 3.12
CA ASP A 111 15.58 -2.30 3.69
C ASP A 111 14.81 -1.08 4.28
N SER A 112 13.54 -0.88 3.90
CA SER A 112 12.68 0.20 4.41
C SER A 112 12.02 -0.12 5.76
N VAL A 113 12.15 -1.35 6.25
CA VAL A 113 11.55 -1.78 7.52
C VAL A 113 12.50 -1.42 8.67
N ASP A 114 12.04 -0.55 9.58
CA ASP A 114 12.77 -0.29 10.82
C ASP A 114 12.73 -1.53 11.73
N LEU A 115 13.88 -2.16 11.93
CA LEU A 115 13.99 -3.38 12.73
C LEU A 115 13.71 -3.14 14.23
N ASN A 116 13.79 -1.90 14.71
CA ASN A 116 13.42 -1.57 16.09
C ASN A 116 11.94 -1.81 16.37
N LEU A 117 11.09 -1.88 15.34
CA LEU A 117 9.69 -2.29 15.48
C LEU A 117 9.54 -3.70 16.08
N PHE A 118 10.58 -4.54 16.00
CA PHE A 118 10.59 -5.89 16.54
C PHE A 118 11.44 -6.05 17.80
N ALA A 119 12.12 -4.98 18.22
CA ALA A 119 12.81 -4.95 19.51
C ALA A 119 11.75 -4.91 20.64
N ASN A 120 12.09 -5.53 21.77
CA ASN A 120 11.27 -5.55 22.98
C ASN A 120 11.71 -4.44 23.94
#